data_AF-A0A7X0HNT2-F1
#
_entry.id   AF-A0A7X0HNT2-F1
#
_cell.length_a   1.000
_cell.length_b   1.000
_cell.length_c   1.000
_cell.angle_alpha   90.00
_cell.angle_beta   90.00
_cell.angle_gamma   90.00
#
_symmetry.space_group_name_H-M   'P 1'
#
loop_
_entity.id
_entity.type
_entity.pdbx_description
1 polymer ?
#
loop_
_entity_poly.entity_id
_entity_poly.type
_entity_poly.pdbx_seq_one_letter_code
_entity_poly.pdbx_strand_id
1 'polypeptide(L)'
;MPPSAKGAAEPDGLRPKWVPLRKDHYTDLADLARDLQDARNSKVERITENTLIRVAIDLITAHPELLAGDTEEDIRTGALKRLHAWSNAAAEKAAGGLHE
;
A
#
# COMPACT_ATOMS: atom_id res chain seq x y z
N MET A 1 -33.75 -5.02 -20.79
CA MET A 1 -32.31 -5.10 -20.45
C MET A 1 -31.78 -3.69 -20.33
N PRO A 2 -31.19 -3.28 -19.20
CA PRO A 2 -30.51 -2.00 -19.14
C PRO A 2 -29.20 -2.08 -19.94
N PRO A 3 -28.78 -1.00 -20.62
CA PRO A 3 -27.52 -0.96 -21.34
C PRO A 3 -26.34 -0.97 -20.36
N SER A 4 -25.36 -1.84 -20.63
CA SER A 4 -24.08 -1.93 -19.93
C SER A 4 -23.41 -0.56 -19.87
N ALA A 5 -23.11 -0.11 -18.64
CA ALA A 5 -22.39 1.12 -18.40
C ALA A 5 -21.03 1.08 -19.12
N LYS A 6 -20.89 1.99 -20.08
CA LYS A 6 -19.75 2.19 -20.96
C LYS A 6 -18.56 2.63 -20.11
N GLY A 7 -17.42 1.96 -20.32
CA GLY A 7 -16.20 2.11 -19.53
C GLY A 7 -15.75 3.57 -19.42
N ALA A 8 -15.31 3.93 -18.22
CA ALA A 8 -14.53 5.14 -17.99
C ALA A 8 -13.32 5.11 -18.94
N ALA A 9 -13.12 6.18 -19.69
CA ALA A 9 -12.01 6.31 -20.63
C ALA A 9 -10.67 6.10 -19.90
N GLU A 10 -9.89 5.13 -20.35
CA GLU A 10 -8.52 4.91 -19.89
C GLU A 10 -7.69 6.18 -20.17
N PRO A 11 -6.84 6.64 -19.24
CA PRO A 11 -5.98 7.79 -19.47
C PRO A 11 -5.06 7.55 -20.68
N ASP A 12 -4.99 8.55 -21.54
CA ASP A 12 -4.34 8.56 -22.85
C ASP A 12 -2.96 7.86 -22.85
N GLY A 13 -2.87 6.74 -23.57
CA GLY A 13 -1.61 6.09 -23.97
C GLY A 13 -0.90 5.19 -22.94
N LEU A 14 -1.33 5.12 -21.67
CA LEU A 14 -0.68 4.26 -20.68
C LEU A 14 -1.16 2.81 -20.80
N ARG A 15 -0.22 1.88 -20.96
CA ARG A 15 -0.51 0.44 -20.99
C ARG A 15 -0.38 -0.17 -19.59
N PRO A 16 -1.18 -1.21 -19.26
CA PRO A 16 -0.99 -1.98 -18.04
C PRO A 16 0.47 -2.43 -17.87
N LYS A 17 1.00 -2.24 -16.67
CA LYS A 17 2.35 -2.66 -16.32
C LYS A 17 2.30 -4.02 -15.64
N TRP A 18 3.19 -4.92 -16.06
CA TRP A 18 3.47 -6.16 -15.35
C TRP A 18 4.79 -6.01 -14.61
N VAL A 19 4.80 -6.39 -13.33
CA VAL A 19 5.99 -6.31 -12.47
C VAL A 19 6.26 -7.69 -11.91
N PRO A 20 7.45 -8.28 -12.14
CA PRO A 20 7.82 -9.53 -11.51
C PRO A 20 8.04 -9.29 -10.02
N LEU A 21 7.28 -10.00 -9.17
CA LEU A 21 7.53 -10.02 -7.74
C LEU A 21 8.57 -11.10 -7.41
N ARG A 22 9.32 -10.88 -6.32
CA ARG A 22 10.22 -11.87 -5.75
C ARG A 22 9.43 -12.92 -4.96
N LYS A 23 10.04 -14.08 -4.69
CA LYS A 23 9.36 -15.21 -4.03
C LYS A 23 8.82 -14.85 -2.64
N ASP A 24 9.63 -14.15 -1.86
CA ASP A 24 9.27 -13.57 -0.55
C ASP A 24 8.04 -12.66 -0.65
N HIS A 25 8.00 -11.75 -1.63
CA HIS A 25 6.85 -10.86 -1.82
C HIS A 25 5.53 -11.60 -2.06
N TYR A 26 5.53 -12.72 -2.79
CA TYR A 26 4.30 -13.50 -3.01
C TYR A 26 3.78 -14.10 -1.71
N THR A 27 4.66 -14.72 -0.93
CA THR A 27 4.28 -15.36 0.33
C THR A 27 3.79 -14.30 1.33
N ASP A 28 4.55 -13.21 1.50
CA ASP A 28 4.24 -12.17 2.48
C ASP A 28 2.90 -11.48 2.15
N LEU A 29 2.63 -11.21 0.87
CA LEU A 29 1.34 -10.63 0.45
C LEU A 29 0.18 -11.60 0.61
N ALA A 30 0.37 -12.88 0.32
CA ALA A 30 -0.68 -13.89 0.47
C ALA A 30 -1.09 -14.08 1.93
N ASP A 31 -0.10 -14.17 2.83
CA ASP A 31 -0.31 -14.31 4.26
C ASP A 31 -1.00 -13.05 4.83
N LEU A 32 -0.50 -11.86 4.49
CA LEU A 32 -1.10 -10.61 4.93
C LEU A 32 -2.53 -10.41 4.39
N ALA A 33 -2.77 -10.77 3.12
CA ALA A 33 -4.10 -10.69 2.52
C ALA A 33 -5.08 -11.61 3.24
N ARG A 34 -4.64 -12.82 3.62
CA ARG A 34 -5.44 -13.76 4.41
C ARG A 34 -5.74 -13.21 5.79
N ASP A 35 -4.75 -12.69 6.50
CA ASP A 35 -4.94 -12.15 7.85
C ASP A 35 -5.93 -10.98 7.85
N LEU A 36 -5.80 -10.07 6.89
CA LEU A 36 -6.74 -8.95 6.72
C LEU A 36 -8.14 -9.42 6.30
N GLN A 37 -8.20 -10.41 5.41
CA GLN A 37 -9.44 -11.06 5.02
C GLN A 37 -10.13 -11.67 6.25
N ASP A 38 -9.42 -12.34 7.13
CA ASP A 38 -10.02 -12.98 8.31
C ASP A 38 -10.39 -11.96 9.40
N ALA A 39 -9.63 -10.88 9.54
CA ALA A 39 -9.87 -9.83 10.53
C ALA A 39 -11.01 -8.86 10.15
N ARG A 40 -11.44 -8.81 8.88
CA ARG A 40 -12.44 -7.82 8.45
C ARG A 40 -13.82 -8.10 9.04
N ASN A 41 -14.43 -7.07 9.61
CA ASN A 41 -15.81 -7.13 10.12
C ASN A 41 -16.85 -7.16 9.00
N SER A 42 -16.60 -6.40 7.91
CA SER A 42 -17.49 -6.31 6.76
C SER A 42 -17.01 -7.23 5.63
N LYS A 43 -17.87 -8.15 5.18
CA LYS A 43 -17.55 -9.15 4.15
C LYS A 43 -17.99 -8.74 2.74
N VAL A 44 -18.14 -7.44 2.49
CA VAL A 44 -18.66 -6.89 1.23
C VAL A 44 -17.70 -7.11 0.07
N GLU A 45 -16.39 -6.99 0.30
CA GLU A 45 -15.36 -7.27 -0.70
C GLU A 45 -14.34 -8.30 -0.21
N ARG A 46 -13.65 -8.91 -1.17
CA ARG A 46 -12.53 -9.82 -0.91
C ARG A 46 -11.24 -9.02 -0.92
N ILE A 47 -10.44 -9.18 0.14
CA ILE A 47 -9.09 -8.68 0.23
C ILE A 47 -8.17 -9.74 -0.40
N THR A 48 -7.35 -9.31 -1.35
CA THR A 48 -6.37 -10.14 -2.06
C THR A 48 -5.05 -9.40 -2.15
N GLU A 49 -4.01 -10.09 -2.62
CA GLU A 49 -2.69 -9.55 -2.92
C GLU A 49 -2.80 -8.33 -3.86
N ASN A 50 -3.69 -8.39 -4.86
CA ASN A 50 -3.95 -7.26 -5.76
C ASN A 50 -4.57 -6.05 -5.05
N THR A 51 -5.37 -6.27 -4.01
CA THR A 51 -5.87 -5.18 -3.17
C THR A 51 -4.70 -4.53 -2.40
N LEU A 52 -3.82 -5.34 -1.82
CA LEU A 52 -2.66 -4.83 -1.08
C LEU A 52 -1.67 -4.09 -1.98
N ILE A 53 -1.42 -4.59 -3.20
CA ILE A 53 -0.56 -3.90 -4.19
C ILE A 53 -1.15 -2.53 -4.55
N ARG A 54 -2.47 -2.44 -4.79
CA ARG A 54 -3.14 -1.16 -5.06
C ARG A 54 -3.02 -0.20 -3.89
N VAL A 55 -3.29 -0.66 -2.67
CA VAL A 55 -3.13 0.14 -1.45
C VAL A 55 -1.67 0.60 -1.28
N ALA A 56 -0.69 -0.26 -1.53
CA ALA A 56 0.72 0.12 -1.45
C ALA A 56 1.07 1.23 -2.46
N ILE A 57 0.54 1.17 -3.69
CA ILE A 57 0.69 2.22 -4.69
C ILE A 57 0.07 3.53 -4.19
N ASP A 58 -1.15 3.49 -3.66
CA ASP A 58 -1.82 4.68 -3.14
C ASP A 58 -1.03 5.30 -1.98
N LEU A 59 -0.48 4.49 -1.07
CA LEU A 59 0.34 4.96 0.04
C LEU A 59 1.62 5.66 -0.42
N ILE A 60 2.39 5.05 -1.33
CA ILE A 60 3.66 5.64 -1.79
C ILE A 60 3.46 6.86 -2.69
N THR A 61 2.32 6.94 -3.38
CA THR A 61 1.99 8.11 -4.22
C THR A 61 1.39 9.26 -3.41
N ALA A 62 0.72 8.97 -2.30
CA ALA A 62 0.29 9.97 -1.32
C ALA A 62 1.46 10.55 -0.52
N HIS A 63 2.55 9.79 -0.35
CA HIS A 63 3.71 10.15 0.46
C HIS A 63 5.03 10.07 -0.32
N PRO A 64 5.19 10.85 -1.42
CA PRO A 64 6.40 10.81 -2.23
C PRO A 64 7.66 11.25 -1.46
N GLU A 65 7.51 12.02 -0.39
CA GLU A 65 8.61 12.45 0.49
C GLU A 65 9.33 11.30 1.20
N LEU A 66 8.71 10.11 1.27
CA LEU A 66 9.34 8.91 1.80
C LEU A 66 10.36 8.30 0.82
N LEU A 67 10.24 8.60 -0.48
CA LEU A 67 11.02 7.98 -1.55
C LEU A 67 12.23 8.86 -1.92
N ALA A 68 13.41 8.52 -1.40
CA ALA A 68 14.65 9.21 -1.73
C ALA A 68 15.83 8.23 -1.83
N GLY A 69 16.67 8.40 -2.85
CA GLY A 69 17.83 7.55 -3.12
C GLY A 69 18.00 7.32 -4.62
N ASP A 70 19.16 6.80 -5.01
CA ASP A 70 19.53 6.60 -6.41
C ASP A 70 19.30 5.15 -6.88
N THR A 71 19.14 4.21 -5.94
CA THR A 71 18.87 2.80 -6.21
C THR A 71 17.58 2.34 -5.55
N GLU A 72 17.02 1.22 -6.04
CA GLU A 72 15.83 0.61 -5.42
C GLU A 72 16.06 0.29 -3.93
N GLU A 73 17.26 -0.15 -3.56
CA GLU A 73 17.59 -0.50 -2.18
C GLU A 73 17.69 0.74 -1.29
N ASP A 74 18.27 1.83 -1.80
CA ASP A 74 18.33 3.11 -1.08
C ASP A 74 16.93 3.66 -0.83
N ILE A 75 16.09 3.64 -1.87
CA ILE A 75 14.70 4.10 -1.79
C ILE A 75 13.94 3.25 -0.77
N ARG A 76 14.06 1.91 -0.85
CA ARG A 76 13.35 1.00 0.07
C ARG A 76 13.80 1.19 1.51
N THR A 77 15.10 1.11 1.78
CA THR A 77 15.65 1.24 3.14
C THR A 77 15.38 2.63 3.70
N GLY A 78 15.52 3.66 2.87
CA GLY A 78 15.22 5.05 3.22
C GLY A 78 13.75 5.28 3.56
N ALA A 79 12.83 4.72 2.78
CA ALA A 79 11.39 4.83 3.02
C ALA A 79 10.99 4.12 4.32
N LEU A 80 11.45 2.89 4.51
CA LEU A 80 11.16 2.12 5.73
C LEU A 80 11.67 2.85 6.99
N LYS A 81 12.90 3.36 6.96
CA LYS A 81 13.46 4.13 8.08
C LYS A 81 12.61 5.37 8.42
N ARG A 82 12.16 6.11 7.41
CA ARG A 82 11.31 7.31 7.59
C ARG A 82 9.93 6.94 8.14
N LEU A 83 9.33 5.85 7.64
CA LEU A 83 8.04 5.36 8.12
C LEU A 83 8.11 4.95 9.60
N HIS A 84 9.18 4.26 10.00
CA HIS A 84 9.41 3.93 11.41
C HIS A 84 9.59 5.17 12.28
N ALA A 85 10.35 6.16 11.81
CA ALA A 85 10.52 7.42 12.53
C ALA A 85 9.17 8.17 12.70
N TRP A 86 8.34 8.20 11.66
CA TRP A 86 7.01 8.79 11.72
C TRP A 86 6.10 8.07 12.72
N SER A 87 6.08 6.74 12.69
CA SER A 87 5.32 5.93 13.64
C SER A 87 5.76 6.16 15.09
N ASN A 88 7.07 6.25 15.33
CA ASN A 88 7.60 6.48 16.68
C ASN A 88 7.25 7.89 17.17
N ALA A 89 7.41 8.91 16.33
CA ALA A 89 7.03 10.27 16.66
C ALA A 89 5.52 10.40 16.95
N ALA A 90 4.68 9.69 16.19
CA ALA A 90 3.24 9.63 16.44
C ALA A 90 2.92 8.97 17.80
N ALA A 91 3.62 7.89 18.14
CA ALA A 91 3.45 7.20 19.41
C ALA A 91 3.91 8.05 20.61
N GLU A 92 5.05 8.74 20.51
CA GLU A 92 5.55 9.66 21.54
C GLU A 92 4.59 10.83 21.77
N LYS A 93 4.04 11.41 20.69
CA LYS A 93 3.03 12.47 20.80
C LYS A 93 1.75 11.97 21.48
N ALA A 94 1.31 10.75 21.17
CA ALA A 94 0.15 10.14 21.82
C ALA A 94 0.39 9.86 23.31
N ALA A 95 1.61 9.47 23.69
CA ALA A 95 2.00 9.23 25.08
C ALA A 95 2.19 10.55 25.88
N GLY A 96 2.74 11.59 25.26
CA GLY A 96 2.94 12.90 25.87
C GLY A 96 1.65 13.71 26.06
N GLY A 97 0.65 13.51 25.20
CA GLY A 97 -0.67 14.16 25.29
C GLY A 97 -1.58 13.66 26.42
N LEU A 98 -1.16 12.66 27.20
CA LEU A 98 -1.85 12.21 28.42
C LEU A 98 -1.48 13.06 29.66
N HIS A 99 -0.61 14.06 29.51
CA HIS A 99 -0.09 14.88 30.61
C HIS A 99 -0.33 16.39 30.47
N GLU A 100 -1.24 16.83 29.60
CA GLU A 100 -1.70 18.24 29.52
C GLU A 100 -3.15 18.41 30.00
#